data_AF-A0A8J4PR59-F1
#
_entry.id   AF-A0A8J4PR59-F1
#
_cell.length_a   1.000
_cell.length_b   1.000
_cell.length_c   1.000
_cell.angle_alpha   90.00
_cell.angle_beta   90.00
_cell.angle_gamma   90.00
#
_symmetry.space_group_name_H-M   'P 1'
#
loop_
_entity.id
_entity.type
_entity.pdbx_description
1 polymer ?
#
loop_
_entity_poly.entity_id
_entity_poly.type
_entity_poly.pdbx_seq_one_letter_code
_entity_poly.pdbx_strand_id
1 'polypeptide(L)'
;MTYTVETSSFLTSTPVLLIGVLLLSFLIWGIYLILIENEGVLWLPEENVYIDPKEGQVHQFPSITNDKSEVYLSVIVPAYNEQERLPKMMDETVKFLKDKQKKNINFTFEIIVIDDGSKDKTSQIVNSYIEKESTDIIRLLKLKQNRGKGGAVKRGVLCSRGKYCLFVDADGATEFSDFDRVENTMHKIEKKGLGIVCGSRAHLVDSDLVAKRSFLRNILMYGFHLFVEILCVKGIKDTQCGFKLFTRDSAKRIFPSLHIERWAFDVELLYIAQKLGDIPITEVAVNWTEVEGSKLDPFSSSIQMAKDILRIRVRYLFGIWRLK
;
A
#
# COMPACT_ATOMS: atom_id res chain seq x y z
N MET A 1 62.95 -34.60 -31.27
CA MET A 1 62.38 -33.25 -31.21
C MET A 1 60.91 -33.42 -30.85
N THR A 2 60.58 -33.38 -29.56
CA THR A 2 59.27 -33.74 -29.02
C THR A 2 58.54 -32.43 -28.71
N TYR A 3 57.49 -32.13 -29.47
CA TYR A 3 56.63 -30.97 -29.21
C TYR A 3 55.65 -31.32 -28.10
N THR A 4 55.87 -30.77 -26.91
CA THR A 4 54.87 -30.73 -25.85
C THR A 4 53.87 -29.62 -26.17
N VAL A 5 52.67 -30.00 -26.59
CA VAL A 5 51.54 -29.08 -26.75
C VAL A 5 51.03 -28.70 -25.35
N GLU A 6 51.13 -27.43 -25.00
CA GLU A 6 50.52 -26.86 -23.78
C GLU A 6 48.99 -26.93 -23.89
N THR A 7 48.39 -27.94 -23.27
CA THR A 7 46.93 -28.12 -23.17
C THR A 7 46.36 -27.65 -21.82
N SER A 8 47.02 -26.72 -21.13
CA SER A 8 46.66 -26.36 -19.74
C SER A 8 45.73 -25.15 -19.59
N SER A 9 45.51 -24.33 -20.62
CA SER A 9 44.68 -23.11 -20.51
C SER A 9 43.21 -23.28 -20.92
N PHE A 10 42.87 -24.37 -21.60
CA PHE A 10 41.52 -24.61 -22.14
C PHE A 10 40.59 -25.35 -21.15
N LEU A 11 41.14 -26.08 -20.18
CA LEU A 11 40.37 -26.90 -19.24
C LEU A 11 39.92 -26.14 -17.97
N THR A 12 40.54 -24.99 -17.68
CA THR A 12 40.21 -24.17 -16.50
C THR A 12 39.13 -23.12 -16.77
N SER A 13 38.88 -22.78 -18.04
CA SER A 13 37.88 -21.78 -18.47
C SER A 13 36.50 -22.37 -18.74
N THR A 14 36.40 -23.67 -19.03
CA THR A 14 35.12 -24.34 -19.33
C THR A 14 34.15 -24.41 -18.15
N PRO A 15 34.58 -24.63 -16.88
CA PRO A 15 33.65 -24.64 -15.75
C PRO A 15 33.14 -23.23 -15.43
N VAL A 16 34.00 -22.21 -15.57
CA VAL A 16 33.64 -20.80 -15.34
C VAL A 16 32.64 -20.33 -16.39
N LEU A 17 32.86 -20.67 -17.66
CA LEU A 17 31.92 -20.36 -18.75
C LEU A 17 30.57 -21.05 -18.52
N LEU A 18 30.57 -22.33 -18.13
CA LEU A 18 29.35 -23.09 -17.86
C LEU A 18 28.57 -22.50 -16.68
N ILE A 19 29.24 -22.13 -15.59
CA ILE A 19 28.62 -21.43 -14.45
C ILE A 19 28.04 -20.09 -14.91
N GLY A 20 28.77 -19.32 -15.73
CA GLY A 20 28.28 -18.05 -16.27
C GLY A 20 27.01 -18.21 -17.12
N VAL A 21 26.98 -19.21 -18.00
CA VAL A 21 25.79 -19.51 -18.83
C VAL A 21 24.61 -19.97 -17.98
N LEU A 22 24.84 -20.78 -16.95
CA LEU A 22 23.79 -21.23 -16.02
C LEU A 22 23.23 -20.07 -15.18
N LEU A 23 24.08 -19.16 -14.70
CA LEU A 23 23.64 -17.97 -13.98
C LEU A 23 22.84 -17.03 -14.88
N LEU A 24 23.28 -16.83 -16.13
CA LEU A 24 22.58 -16.00 -17.09
C LEU A 24 21.24 -16.62 -17.50
N SER A 25 21.18 -17.94 -17.74
CA SER A 25 19.93 -18.62 -18.07
C SER A 25 18.95 -18.60 -16.92
N PHE A 26 19.42 -18.77 -15.68
CA PHE A 26 18.59 -18.62 -14.48
C PHE A 26 18.07 -17.19 -14.32
N LEU A 27 18.90 -16.18 -14.58
CA LEU A 27 18.48 -14.77 -14.57
C LEU A 27 17.42 -14.48 -15.64
N ILE A 28 17.65 -14.94 -16.88
CA ILE A 28 16.69 -14.79 -17.99
C ILE A 28 15.38 -15.50 -17.65
N TRP A 29 15.46 -16.70 -17.09
CA TRP A 29 14.28 -17.45 -16.66
C TRP A 29 13.52 -16.74 -15.54
N GLY A 30 14.23 -16.20 -14.54
CA GLY A 30 13.62 -15.38 -13.48
C GLY A 30 12.93 -14.14 -14.02
N ILE A 31 13.56 -13.43 -14.96
CA ILE A 31 12.95 -12.28 -15.66
C ILE A 31 11.73 -12.75 -16.45
N TYR A 32 11.84 -13.84 -17.20
CA TYR A 32 10.73 -14.40 -17.98
C TYR A 32 9.53 -14.70 -17.09
N LEU A 33 9.72 -15.36 -15.95
CA LEU A 33 8.65 -15.60 -14.97
C LEU A 33 8.01 -14.29 -14.49
N ILE A 34 8.84 -13.28 -14.20
CA ILE A 34 8.35 -11.94 -13.84
C ILE A 34 7.55 -11.30 -14.98
N LEU A 35 7.81 -11.61 -16.25
CA LEU A 35 7.09 -11.03 -17.40
C LEU A 35 5.78 -11.78 -17.71
N ILE A 36 5.72 -13.10 -17.54
CA ILE A 36 4.56 -13.92 -17.99
C ILE A 36 3.45 -14.12 -16.96
N GLU A 37 3.66 -13.72 -15.70
CA GLU A 37 2.65 -13.85 -14.66
C GLU A 37 1.37 -13.08 -15.05
N ASN A 38 0.23 -13.78 -15.11
CA ASN A 38 -1.04 -13.25 -15.60
C ASN A 38 -1.50 -12.03 -14.77
N GLU A 39 -2.13 -11.09 -15.47
CA GLU A 39 -2.68 -9.87 -14.87
C GLU A 39 -4.19 -9.84 -14.99
N GLY A 40 -4.82 -9.33 -13.94
CA GLY A 40 -6.23 -8.98 -13.97
C GLY A 40 -6.97 -9.57 -12.79
N VAL A 41 -7.44 -8.67 -11.93
CA VAL A 41 -8.52 -9.00 -11.01
C VAL A 41 -9.79 -8.43 -11.58
N LEU A 42 -10.66 -9.35 -12.01
CA LEU A 42 -12.07 -9.04 -12.18
C LEU A 42 -12.66 -8.89 -10.77
N TRP A 43 -12.97 -7.65 -10.42
CA TRP A 43 -13.80 -7.37 -9.26
C TRP A 43 -15.18 -7.94 -9.52
N LEU A 44 -15.69 -8.71 -8.56
CA LEU A 44 -17.01 -9.30 -8.71
C LEU A 44 -18.07 -8.21 -8.57
N PRO A 45 -19.23 -8.33 -9.25
CA PRO A 45 -20.34 -7.38 -9.06
C PRO A 45 -20.72 -7.22 -7.58
N GLU A 46 -20.71 -8.31 -6.81
CA GLU A 46 -20.94 -8.35 -5.36
C GLU A 46 -19.91 -7.53 -4.55
N GLU A 47 -18.72 -7.29 -5.08
CA GLU A 47 -17.67 -6.47 -4.42
C GLU A 47 -17.86 -4.97 -4.70
N ASN A 48 -18.91 -4.58 -5.46
CA ASN A 48 -19.32 -3.19 -5.74
C ASN A 48 -20.48 -2.70 -4.87
N VAL A 49 -20.92 -3.47 -3.88
CA VAL A 49 -22.03 -3.10 -3.01
C VAL A 49 -21.65 -3.08 -1.53
N TYR A 50 -22.40 -2.30 -0.76
CA TYR A 50 -22.46 -2.39 0.71
C TYR A 50 -23.89 -2.59 1.16
N ILE A 51 -24.04 -3.09 2.38
CA ILE A 51 -25.35 -3.41 2.99
C ILE A 51 -25.53 -2.53 4.22
N ASP A 52 -26.71 -1.92 4.37
CA ASP A 52 -27.10 -1.34 5.64
C ASP A 52 -27.58 -2.44 6.60
N PRO A 53 -26.90 -2.69 7.73
CA PRO A 53 -27.29 -3.76 8.64
C PRO A 53 -28.63 -3.51 9.33
N LYS A 54 -29.11 -2.26 9.41
CA LYS A 54 -30.41 -1.93 10.01
C LYS A 54 -31.57 -2.22 9.06
N GLU A 55 -31.39 -1.89 7.78
CA GLU A 55 -32.47 -1.97 6.78
C GLU A 55 -32.38 -3.22 5.89
N GLY A 56 -31.21 -3.86 5.83
CA GLY A 56 -30.93 -4.97 4.91
C GLY A 56 -30.85 -4.54 3.45
N GLN A 57 -30.87 -3.24 3.16
CA GLN A 57 -30.82 -2.70 1.81
C GLN A 57 -29.40 -2.78 1.22
N VAL A 58 -29.34 -3.12 -0.06
CA VAL A 58 -28.10 -3.21 -0.83
C VAL A 58 -27.90 -1.92 -1.61
N HIS A 59 -26.76 -1.26 -1.40
CA HIS A 59 -26.40 -0.01 -2.06
C HIS A 59 -25.13 -0.19 -2.91
N GLN A 60 -25.04 0.51 -4.03
CA GLN A 60 -23.82 0.55 -4.85
C GLN A 60 -22.81 1.50 -4.24
N PHE A 61 -21.53 1.12 -4.24
CA PHE A 61 -20.46 2.06 -3.95
C PHE A 61 -20.32 3.10 -5.07
N PRO A 62 -20.02 4.37 -4.74
CA PRO A 62 -19.66 5.36 -5.74
C PRO A 62 -18.30 5.01 -6.36
N SER A 63 -18.01 5.58 -7.53
CA SER A 63 -16.77 5.40 -8.26
C SER A 63 -15.93 6.66 -8.22
N ILE A 64 -14.66 6.53 -7.83
CA ILE A 64 -13.71 7.65 -7.87
C ILE A 64 -13.51 8.21 -9.27
N THR A 65 -13.70 7.40 -10.32
CA THR A 65 -13.47 7.81 -11.70
C THR A 65 -14.66 8.57 -12.28
N ASN A 66 -15.89 8.21 -11.90
CA ASN A 66 -17.10 8.66 -12.58
C ASN A 66 -17.91 9.67 -11.75
N ASP A 67 -17.82 9.61 -10.42
CA ASP A 67 -18.64 10.40 -9.52
C ASP A 67 -17.86 11.56 -8.90
N LYS A 68 -18.57 12.64 -8.59
CA LYS A 68 -18.01 13.79 -7.85
C LYS A 68 -17.83 13.42 -6.38
N SER A 69 -16.95 14.14 -5.68
CA SER A 69 -16.83 14.00 -4.23
C SER A 69 -18.10 14.51 -3.52
N GLU A 70 -18.59 13.75 -2.55
CA GLU A 70 -19.73 14.08 -1.69
C GLU A 70 -19.30 14.47 -0.27
N VAL A 71 -18.18 13.91 0.20
CA VAL A 71 -17.62 14.20 1.52
C VAL A 71 -16.22 14.77 1.42
N TYR A 72 -15.76 15.45 2.46
CA TYR A 72 -14.43 16.01 2.49
C TYR A 72 -13.35 14.91 2.57
N LEU A 73 -13.52 13.91 3.45
CA LEU A 73 -12.54 12.84 3.68
C LEU A 73 -13.15 11.44 3.58
N SER A 74 -12.51 10.54 2.83
CA SER A 74 -12.73 9.10 2.95
C SER A 74 -11.55 8.44 3.63
N VAL A 75 -11.78 7.81 4.78
CA VAL A 75 -10.78 6.98 5.47
C VAL A 75 -10.91 5.55 4.98
N ILE A 76 -9.82 4.99 4.45
CA ILE A 76 -9.75 3.68 3.82
C ILE A 76 -8.96 2.74 4.73
N VAL A 77 -9.64 1.74 5.28
CA VAL A 77 -9.09 0.83 6.30
C VAL A 77 -9.11 -0.61 5.78
N PRO A 78 -8.00 -1.13 5.22
CA PRO A 78 -7.91 -2.55 4.87
C PRO A 78 -7.81 -3.41 6.14
N ALA A 79 -8.64 -4.44 6.24
CA ALA A 79 -8.68 -5.35 7.38
C ALA A 79 -8.68 -6.81 6.93
N TYR A 80 -7.80 -7.62 7.52
CA TYR A 80 -7.77 -9.07 7.33
C TYR A 80 -7.49 -9.78 8.65
N ASN A 81 -8.51 -10.43 9.20
CA ASN A 81 -8.46 -11.06 10.52
C ASN A 81 -7.99 -10.11 11.63
N GLU A 82 -8.64 -8.95 11.74
CA GLU A 82 -8.29 -7.85 12.64
C GLU A 82 -9.24 -7.73 13.84
N GLN A 83 -9.98 -8.79 14.19
CA GLN A 83 -11.01 -8.71 15.24
C GLN A 83 -10.51 -8.16 16.59
N GLU A 84 -9.23 -8.33 16.90
CA GLU A 84 -8.63 -7.90 18.17
C GLU A 84 -8.12 -6.45 18.12
N ARG A 85 -7.63 -5.99 16.96
CA ARG A 85 -6.95 -4.69 16.83
C ARG A 85 -7.86 -3.60 16.28
N LEU A 86 -8.77 -3.97 15.38
CA LEU A 86 -9.67 -3.05 14.70
C LEU A 86 -10.54 -2.22 15.67
N PRO A 87 -11.12 -2.76 16.77
CA PRO A 87 -11.97 -1.96 17.65
C PRO A 87 -11.27 -0.71 18.22
N LYS A 88 -10.04 -0.86 18.72
CA LYS A 88 -9.27 0.25 19.29
C LYS A 88 -9.03 1.35 18.24
N MET A 89 -8.61 0.95 17.04
CA MET A 89 -8.37 1.87 15.93
C MET A 89 -9.67 2.58 15.51
N MET A 90 -10.79 1.85 15.41
CA MET A 90 -12.08 2.42 15.04
C MET A 90 -12.61 3.41 16.10
N ASP A 91 -12.50 3.09 17.39
CA ASP A 91 -12.92 3.97 18.48
C ASP A 91 -12.17 5.31 18.44
N GLU A 92 -10.84 5.26 18.25
CA GLU A 92 -9.99 6.45 18.12
C GLU A 92 -10.38 7.27 16.88
N THR A 93 -10.51 6.60 15.73
CA THR A 93 -10.84 7.22 14.44
C THR A 93 -12.18 7.93 14.48
N VAL A 94 -13.24 7.23 14.90
CA VAL A 94 -14.61 7.77 14.93
C VAL A 94 -14.68 8.95 15.90
N LYS A 95 -14.05 8.84 17.07
CA LYS A 95 -14.00 9.93 18.05
C LYS A 95 -13.31 11.16 17.45
N PHE A 96 -12.11 10.99 16.89
CA PHE A 96 -11.33 12.09 16.32
C PHE A 96 -12.09 12.81 15.18
N LEU A 97 -12.62 12.04 14.22
CA LEU A 97 -13.32 12.60 13.05
C LEU A 97 -14.62 13.31 13.44
N LYS A 98 -15.39 12.76 14.38
CA LYS A 98 -16.58 13.44 14.92
C LYS A 98 -16.23 14.72 15.65
N ASP A 99 -15.18 14.72 16.47
CA ASP A 99 -14.77 15.91 17.18
C ASP A 99 -14.26 17.00 16.22
N LYS A 100 -13.61 16.61 15.11
CA LYS A 100 -13.24 17.53 14.04
C LYS A 100 -14.46 18.08 13.28
N GLN A 101 -15.43 17.23 12.95
CA GLN A 101 -16.70 17.65 12.33
C GLN A 101 -17.50 18.63 13.21
N LYS A 102 -17.53 18.42 14.54
CA LYS A 102 -18.16 19.38 15.47
C LYS A 102 -17.50 20.76 15.45
N LYS A 103 -16.18 20.80 15.24
CA LYS A 103 -15.39 22.05 15.17
C LYS A 103 -15.48 22.75 13.81
N ASN A 104 -15.74 22.00 12.75
CA ASN A 104 -15.85 22.51 11.39
C ASN A 104 -17.01 21.82 10.65
N ILE A 105 -18.13 22.52 10.49
CA ILE A 105 -19.34 22.00 9.84
C ILE A 105 -19.11 21.59 8.37
N ASN A 106 -18.10 22.16 7.71
CA ASN A 106 -17.73 21.81 6.33
C ASN A 106 -16.87 20.54 6.26
N PHE A 107 -16.39 20.02 7.39
CA PHE A 107 -15.67 18.76 7.46
C PHE A 107 -16.65 17.59 7.57
N THR A 108 -16.90 16.95 6.43
CA THR A 108 -17.67 15.70 6.35
C THR A 108 -16.75 14.54 6.05
N PHE A 109 -17.08 13.35 6.53
CA PHE A 109 -16.22 12.19 6.34
C PHE A 109 -17.01 10.91 6.19
N GLU A 110 -16.32 9.89 5.68
CA GLU A 110 -16.72 8.50 5.76
C GLU A 110 -15.52 7.62 6.17
N ILE A 111 -15.82 6.43 6.67
CA ILE A 111 -14.85 5.37 6.91
C ILE A 111 -15.30 4.16 6.09
N ILE A 112 -14.45 3.71 5.16
CA ILE A 112 -14.64 2.49 4.40
C ILE A 112 -13.70 1.45 4.98
N VAL A 113 -14.26 0.46 5.67
CA VAL A 113 -13.50 -0.72 6.12
C VAL A 113 -13.61 -1.78 5.04
N ILE A 114 -12.47 -2.27 4.56
CA ILE A 114 -12.38 -3.30 3.54
C ILE A 114 -12.00 -4.60 4.20
N ASP A 115 -12.98 -5.49 4.37
CA ASP A 115 -12.73 -6.85 4.82
C ASP A 115 -12.19 -7.68 3.64
N ASP A 116 -10.89 -7.95 3.68
CA ASP A 116 -10.12 -8.68 2.66
C ASP A 116 -10.31 -10.21 2.80
N GLY A 117 -11.55 -10.66 2.91
CA GLY A 117 -11.92 -12.07 3.03
C GLY A 117 -11.55 -12.71 4.37
N SER A 118 -11.75 -11.99 5.48
CA SER A 118 -11.48 -12.48 6.84
C SER A 118 -12.28 -13.73 7.18
N LYS A 119 -11.69 -14.58 8.01
CA LYS A 119 -12.29 -15.82 8.54
C LYS A 119 -12.73 -15.68 10.00
N ASP A 120 -12.44 -14.54 10.61
CA ASP A 120 -12.72 -14.23 12.01
C ASP A 120 -13.93 -13.28 12.13
N LYS A 121 -14.08 -12.60 13.27
CA LYS A 121 -15.20 -11.71 13.53
C LYS A 121 -15.07 -10.28 12.98
N THR A 122 -14.07 -10.00 12.14
CA THR A 122 -13.78 -8.64 11.62
C THR A 122 -15.02 -7.97 11.02
N SER A 123 -15.68 -8.59 10.04
CA SER A 123 -16.93 -8.09 9.45
C SER A 123 -18.03 -7.76 10.48
N GLN A 124 -18.20 -8.64 11.48
CA GLN A 124 -19.28 -8.52 12.46
C GLN A 124 -19.02 -7.34 13.41
N ILE A 125 -17.76 -7.13 13.77
CA ILE A 125 -17.32 -5.97 14.53
C ILE A 125 -17.64 -4.70 13.75
N VAL A 126 -17.27 -4.62 12.47
CA VAL A 126 -17.58 -3.43 11.64
C VAL A 126 -19.08 -3.16 11.57
N ASN A 127 -19.90 -4.20 11.37
CA ASN A 127 -21.35 -4.03 11.36
C ASN A 127 -21.89 -3.45 12.68
N SER A 128 -21.32 -3.82 13.83
CA SER A 128 -21.70 -3.23 15.12
C SER A 128 -21.37 -1.73 15.21
N TYR A 129 -20.33 -1.26 14.52
CA TYR A 129 -20.03 0.17 14.38
C TYR A 129 -21.02 0.86 13.46
N ILE A 130 -21.36 0.25 12.32
CA ILE A 130 -22.38 0.78 11.39
C ILE A 130 -23.75 0.90 12.08
N GLU A 131 -24.12 -0.08 12.91
CA GLU A 131 -25.35 -0.06 13.70
C GLU A 131 -25.38 1.08 14.73
N LYS A 132 -24.26 1.38 15.39
CA LYS A 132 -24.15 2.52 16.33
C LYS A 132 -24.15 3.87 15.61
N GLU A 133 -23.59 3.90 14.41
CA GLU A 133 -23.48 5.06 13.56
C GLU A 133 -24.55 5.01 12.45
N SER A 134 -24.13 5.10 11.20
CA SER A 134 -24.95 4.87 10.02
C SER A 134 -24.05 4.49 8.84
N THR A 135 -24.66 4.01 7.75
CA THR A 135 -23.98 3.77 6.47
C THR A 135 -23.47 5.05 5.79
N ASP A 136 -23.87 6.23 6.27
CA ASP A 136 -23.27 7.50 5.83
C ASP A 136 -21.89 7.75 6.43
N ILE A 137 -21.64 7.26 7.65
CA ILE A 137 -20.38 7.46 8.37
C ILE A 137 -19.45 6.27 8.17
N ILE A 138 -19.96 5.04 8.20
CA ILE A 138 -19.15 3.82 8.13
C ILE A 138 -19.74 2.86 7.10
N ARG A 139 -18.90 2.35 6.19
CA ARG A 139 -19.29 1.37 5.18
C ARG A 139 -18.34 0.18 5.20
N LEU A 140 -18.92 -1.02 5.09
CA LEU A 140 -18.17 -2.26 4.99
C LEU A 140 -18.14 -2.71 3.52
N LEU A 141 -16.94 -2.80 2.96
CA LEU A 141 -16.69 -3.43 1.67
C LEU A 141 -16.14 -4.83 1.93
N LYS A 142 -16.84 -5.87 1.47
CA LYS A 142 -16.39 -7.26 1.65
C LYS A 142 -15.82 -7.80 0.36
N LEU A 143 -14.56 -8.23 0.39
CA LEU A 143 -13.95 -8.99 -0.69
C LEU A 143 -14.25 -10.48 -0.51
N LYS A 144 -14.52 -11.18 -1.62
CA LYS A 144 -14.89 -12.60 -1.57
C LYS A 144 -13.72 -13.49 -1.15
N GLN A 145 -12.52 -13.07 -1.47
CA GLN A 145 -11.27 -13.74 -1.15
C GLN A 145 -10.20 -12.73 -0.80
N ASN A 146 -9.21 -13.18 -0.05
CA ASN A 146 -8.07 -12.36 0.30
C ASN A 146 -7.23 -12.00 -0.94
N ARG A 147 -7.24 -10.71 -1.31
CA ARG A 147 -6.44 -10.10 -2.38
C ARG A 147 -5.10 -9.58 -1.86
N GLY A 148 -5.04 -9.26 -0.58
CA GLY A 148 -3.91 -8.61 0.07
C GLY A 148 -4.16 -7.12 0.30
N LYS A 149 -3.30 -6.52 1.13
CA LYS A 149 -3.41 -5.13 1.54
C LYS A 149 -3.53 -4.15 0.38
N GLY A 150 -2.69 -4.26 -0.65
CA GLY A 150 -2.75 -3.42 -1.84
C GLY A 150 -4.06 -3.57 -2.62
N GLY A 151 -4.58 -4.79 -2.74
CA GLY A 151 -5.87 -5.06 -3.37
C GLY A 151 -7.03 -4.43 -2.59
N ALA A 152 -7.02 -4.61 -1.26
CA ALA A 152 -8.02 -4.03 -0.37
C ALA A 152 -8.01 -2.49 -0.38
N VAL A 153 -6.83 -1.87 -0.24
CA VAL A 153 -6.69 -0.41 -0.32
C VAL A 153 -7.11 0.11 -1.69
N LYS A 154 -6.67 -0.54 -2.77
CA LYS A 154 -7.06 -0.17 -4.13
C LYS A 154 -8.56 -0.19 -4.29
N ARG A 155 -9.22 -1.25 -3.81
CA ARG A 155 -10.66 -1.36 -3.89
C ARG A 155 -11.35 -0.26 -3.10
N GLY A 156 -10.95 -0.05 -1.85
CA GLY A 156 -11.53 0.97 -0.98
C GLY A 156 -11.41 2.38 -1.57
N VAL A 157 -10.25 2.74 -2.12
CA VAL A 157 -10.06 4.05 -2.77
C VAL A 157 -10.94 4.21 -4.00
N LEU A 158 -11.01 3.19 -4.86
CA LEU A 158 -11.85 3.24 -6.07
C LEU A 158 -13.35 3.37 -5.74
N CYS A 159 -13.77 2.88 -4.57
CA CYS A 159 -15.15 2.93 -4.06
C CYS A 159 -15.48 4.17 -3.21
N SER A 160 -14.56 5.13 -3.08
CA SER A 160 -14.68 6.24 -2.13
C SER A 160 -15.34 7.50 -2.69
N ARG A 161 -16.05 8.26 -1.84
CA ARG A 161 -16.73 9.53 -2.19
C ARG A 161 -16.01 10.79 -1.69
N GLY A 162 -14.81 10.67 -1.15
CA GLY A 162 -14.07 11.77 -0.55
C GLY A 162 -13.40 12.68 -1.58
N LYS A 163 -13.27 13.96 -1.24
CA LYS A 163 -12.34 14.90 -1.89
C LYS A 163 -10.89 14.51 -1.61
N TYR A 164 -10.62 14.06 -0.39
CA TYR A 164 -9.36 13.42 -0.01
C TYR A 164 -9.61 11.97 0.40
N CYS A 165 -8.64 11.11 0.11
CA CYS A 165 -8.64 9.70 0.52
C CYS A 165 -7.46 9.49 1.48
N LEU A 166 -7.72 9.08 2.71
CA LEU A 166 -6.69 8.71 3.69
C LEU A 166 -6.67 7.19 3.83
N PHE A 167 -5.60 6.55 3.41
CA PHE A 167 -5.34 5.15 3.73
C PHE A 167 -4.72 5.06 5.14
N VAL A 168 -5.31 4.22 6.01
CA VAL A 168 -4.81 3.93 7.36
C VAL A 168 -4.79 2.44 7.67
N ASP A 169 -3.72 1.93 8.28
CA ASP A 169 -3.65 0.55 8.76
C ASP A 169 -4.66 0.25 9.89
N ALA A 170 -5.26 -0.94 9.83
CA ALA A 170 -6.31 -1.36 10.78
C ALA A 170 -5.82 -1.65 12.21
N ASP A 171 -4.50 -1.72 12.42
CA ASP A 171 -3.90 -2.10 13.69
C ASP A 171 -3.81 -0.96 14.71
N GLY A 172 -4.06 0.28 14.29
CA GLY A 172 -3.96 1.47 15.14
C GLY A 172 -2.51 1.80 15.50
N ALA A 173 -1.53 1.37 14.71
CA ALA A 173 -0.13 1.68 14.96
C ALA A 173 0.19 3.17 14.77
N THR A 174 -0.54 3.87 13.89
CA THR A 174 -0.42 5.32 13.69
C THR A 174 -1.55 6.04 14.42
N GLU A 175 -1.23 7.09 15.15
CA GLU A 175 -2.24 7.90 15.85
C GLU A 175 -3.04 8.76 14.86
N PHE A 176 -4.37 8.78 15.00
CA PHE A 176 -5.23 9.59 14.14
C PHE A 176 -5.06 11.10 14.38
N SER A 177 -4.49 11.47 15.53
CA SER A 177 -4.11 12.85 15.86
C SER A 177 -3.16 13.46 14.83
N ASP A 178 -2.35 12.65 14.13
CA ASP A 178 -1.44 13.11 13.08
C ASP A 178 -2.14 13.48 11.77
N PHE A 179 -3.44 13.19 11.62
CA PHE A 179 -4.22 13.59 10.45
C PHE A 179 -4.14 15.10 10.22
N ASP A 180 -4.23 15.92 11.26
CA ASP A 180 -4.17 17.38 11.11
C ASP A 180 -2.84 17.84 10.49
N ARG A 181 -1.74 17.16 10.82
CA ARG A 181 -0.42 17.47 10.27
C ARG A 181 -0.32 17.07 8.79
N VAL A 182 -0.85 15.89 8.46
CA VAL A 182 -0.91 15.38 7.09
C VAL A 182 -1.82 16.27 6.22
N GLU A 183 -2.99 16.65 6.71
CA GLU A 183 -3.94 17.55 6.05
C GLU A 183 -3.33 18.93 5.79
N ASN A 184 -2.75 19.55 6.81
CA ASN A 184 -2.10 20.86 6.66
C ASN A 184 -0.93 20.81 5.67
N THR A 185 -0.22 19.68 5.60
CA THR A 185 0.85 19.48 4.62
C THR A 185 0.28 19.32 3.21
N MET A 186 -0.86 18.62 3.07
CA MET A 186 -1.55 18.48 1.78
C MET A 186 -1.95 19.84 1.23
N HIS A 187 -2.55 20.71 2.05
CA HIS A 187 -2.95 22.05 1.61
C HIS A 187 -1.76 22.91 1.11
N LYS A 188 -0.54 22.65 1.59
CA LYS A 188 0.67 23.37 1.15
C LYS A 188 1.24 22.84 -0.16
N ILE A 189 1.15 21.53 -0.40
CA ILE A 189 1.77 20.88 -1.56
C ILE A 189 0.79 20.64 -2.71
N GLU A 190 -0.52 20.66 -2.45
CA GLU A 190 -1.55 20.44 -3.46
C GLU A 190 -1.42 21.47 -4.58
N LYS A 191 -1.25 20.97 -5.81
CA LYS A 191 -1.11 21.80 -7.00
C LYS A 191 -2.05 21.30 -8.08
N LYS A 192 -2.94 22.17 -8.58
CA LYS A 192 -3.95 21.83 -9.59
C LYS A 192 -4.82 20.62 -9.19
N GLY A 193 -5.16 20.50 -7.89
CA GLY A 193 -5.95 19.38 -7.36
C GLY A 193 -5.17 18.08 -7.15
N LEU A 194 -3.84 18.09 -7.35
CA LEU A 194 -2.98 16.92 -7.22
C LEU A 194 -2.08 17.05 -5.99
N GLY A 195 -2.01 15.99 -5.20
CA GLY A 195 -1.04 15.85 -4.12
C GLY A 195 -1.05 14.47 -3.46
N ILE A 196 0.08 14.11 -2.86
CA ILE A 196 0.26 12.93 -2.01
C ILE A 196 1.07 13.32 -0.78
N VAL A 197 0.57 13.01 0.40
CA VAL A 197 1.31 13.15 1.66
C VAL A 197 1.43 11.79 2.31
N CYS A 198 2.66 11.32 2.49
CA CYS A 198 2.96 10.08 3.20
C CYS A 198 3.31 10.37 4.66
N GLY A 199 2.68 9.68 5.60
CA GLY A 199 3.25 9.52 6.93
C GLY A 199 4.62 8.86 6.83
N SER A 200 5.51 9.18 7.76
CA SER A 200 6.86 8.63 7.78
C SER A 200 7.34 8.35 9.19
N ARG A 201 7.87 7.14 9.35
CA ARG A 201 8.53 6.64 10.56
C ARG A 201 10.04 6.82 10.48
N ALA A 202 10.58 7.44 9.42
CA ALA A 202 12.02 7.56 9.20
C ALA A 202 12.73 8.24 10.38
N HIS A 203 12.08 9.22 11.02
CA HIS A 203 12.60 9.89 12.23
C HIS A 203 12.74 8.96 13.45
N LEU A 204 12.04 7.83 13.49
CA LEU A 204 12.16 6.82 14.56
C LEU A 204 13.36 5.90 14.35
N VAL A 205 13.90 5.84 13.13
CA VAL A 205 15.09 5.03 12.81
C VAL A 205 16.35 5.59 13.47
N ASP A 206 16.37 6.89 13.78
CA ASP A 206 17.50 7.56 14.45
C ASP A 206 17.38 7.53 15.99
N SER A 207 16.40 6.82 16.54
CA SER A 207 16.23 6.69 18.00
C SER A 207 17.17 5.64 18.61
N ASP A 208 17.45 5.76 19.92
CA ASP A 208 18.25 4.81 20.71
C ASP A 208 17.79 3.34 20.59
N LEU A 209 16.57 3.10 20.10
CA LEU A 209 16.01 1.78 19.81
C LEU A 209 16.72 1.08 18.64
N VAL A 210 17.23 1.81 17.64
CA VAL A 210 17.96 1.23 16.50
C VAL A 210 19.42 0.92 16.86
N ALA A 211 20.02 1.68 17.78
CA ALA A 211 21.34 1.37 18.32
C ALA A 211 21.38 0.01 19.05
N LYS A 212 20.23 -0.46 19.56
CA LYS A 212 20.08 -1.78 20.22
C LYS A 212 19.74 -2.93 19.26
N ARG A 213 19.46 -2.65 17.98
CA ARG A 213 19.16 -3.69 16.98
C ARG A 213 20.44 -4.37 16.49
N SER A 214 20.34 -5.65 16.14
CA SER A 214 21.45 -6.38 15.53
C SER A 214 21.98 -5.64 14.30
N PHE A 215 23.31 -5.54 14.18
CA PHE A 215 24.01 -4.94 13.05
C PHE A 215 23.50 -5.44 11.69
N LEU A 216 23.18 -6.74 11.59
CA LEU A 216 22.63 -7.36 10.38
C LEU A 216 21.27 -6.76 9.99
N ARG A 217 20.40 -6.49 10.98
CA ARG A 217 19.08 -5.89 10.73
C ARG A 217 19.22 -4.47 10.16
N ASN A 218 20.20 -3.71 10.63
CA ASN A 218 20.47 -2.36 10.11
C ASN A 218 21.00 -2.41 8.67
N ILE A 219 21.93 -3.32 8.36
CA ILE A 219 22.42 -3.53 6.98
C ILE A 219 21.26 -3.90 6.04
N LEU A 220 20.41 -4.85 6.44
CA LEU A 220 19.28 -5.29 5.61
C LEU A 220 18.27 -4.16 5.38
N MET A 221 18.00 -3.36 6.41
CA MET A 221 17.11 -2.20 6.31
C MET A 221 17.68 -1.16 5.33
N TYR A 222 18.92 -0.70 5.53
CA TYR A 222 19.54 0.29 4.64
C TYR A 222 19.70 -0.24 3.20
N GLY A 223 20.08 -1.51 3.05
CA GLY A 223 20.15 -2.18 1.75
C GLY A 223 18.79 -2.22 1.04
N PHE A 224 17.72 -2.48 1.78
CA PHE A 224 16.36 -2.43 1.24
C PHE A 224 15.93 -1.02 0.82
N HIS A 225 16.22 0.00 1.63
CA HIS A 225 15.95 1.39 1.25
C HIS A 225 16.68 1.78 -0.04
N LEU A 226 17.98 1.46 -0.14
CA LEU A 226 18.77 1.69 -1.34
C LEU A 226 18.20 0.95 -2.56
N PHE A 227 17.75 -0.29 -2.36
CA PHE A 227 17.14 -1.11 -3.40
C PHE A 227 15.86 -0.48 -3.97
N VAL A 228 14.97 0.00 -3.09
CA VAL A 228 13.76 0.73 -3.49
C VAL A 228 14.10 2.04 -4.20
N GLU A 229 15.09 2.78 -3.70
CA GLU A 229 15.48 4.09 -4.25
C GLU A 229 16.09 3.99 -5.66
N ILE A 230 16.96 3.00 -5.87
CA ILE A 230 17.59 2.77 -7.18
C ILE A 230 16.55 2.34 -8.22
N LEU A 231 15.65 1.43 -7.87
CA LEU A 231 14.77 0.78 -8.83
C LEU A 231 13.45 1.54 -9.05
N CYS A 232 12.86 2.07 -7.98
CA CYS A 232 11.48 2.51 -7.99
C CYS A 232 11.33 3.98 -7.57
N VAL A 233 11.46 4.30 -6.28
CA VAL A 233 10.94 5.55 -5.71
C VAL A 233 12.09 6.40 -5.16
N LYS A 234 12.29 7.59 -5.72
CA LYS A 234 13.37 8.49 -5.28
C LYS A 234 12.90 9.53 -4.28
N GLY A 235 13.71 9.85 -3.27
CA GLY A 235 13.47 10.99 -2.38
C GLY A 235 12.32 10.83 -1.37
N ILE A 236 11.78 9.63 -1.18
CA ILE A 236 10.82 9.30 -0.10
C ILE A 236 11.47 8.25 0.79
N LYS A 237 11.63 8.54 2.09
CA LYS A 237 12.39 7.68 3.01
C LYS A 237 11.56 6.50 3.50
N ASP A 238 10.28 6.75 3.79
CA ASP A 238 9.35 5.71 4.26
C ASP A 238 8.20 5.52 3.27
N THR A 239 8.44 4.68 2.27
CA THR A 239 7.43 4.37 1.25
C THR A 239 6.29 3.52 1.81
N GLN A 240 6.49 2.79 2.92
CA GLN A 240 5.60 1.72 3.38
C GLN A 240 4.78 2.08 4.62
N CYS A 241 4.79 3.35 5.06
CA CYS A 241 3.97 3.79 6.18
C CYS A 241 2.48 3.65 5.85
N GLY A 242 1.71 3.02 6.73
CA GLY A 242 0.27 2.80 6.56
C GLY A 242 -0.59 4.00 6.92
N PHE A 243 -0.16 5.21 6.55
CA PHE A 243 -0.88 6.46 6.80
C PHE A 243 -0.60 7.42 5.65
N LYS A 244 -1.45 7.45 4.63
CA LYS A 244 -1.18 8.22 3.39
C LYS A 244 -2.42 8.95 2.90
N LEU A 245 -2.29 10.25 2.67
CA LEU A 245 -3.37 11.11 2.18
C LEU A 245 -3.18 11.41 0.69
N PHE A 246 -4.25 11.27 -0.06
CA PHE A 246 -4.33 11.52 -1.49
C PHE A 246 -5.41 12.55 -1.77
N THR A 247 -5.15 13.48 -2.69
CA THR A 247 -6.25 14.16 -3.40
C THR A 247 -7.01 13.16 -4.26
N ARG A 248 -8.33 13.34 -4.43
CA ARG A 248 -9.16 12.51 -5.32
C ARG A 248 -8.58 12.40 -6.72
N ASP A 249 -8.07 13.49 -7.29
CA ASP A 249 -7.53 13.48 -8.67
C ASP A 249 -6.21 12.69 -8.79
N SER A 250 -5.30 12.81 -7.81
CA SER A 250 -4.15 11.89 -7.73
C SER A 250 -4.59 10.45 -7.63
N ALA A 251 -5.54 10.15 -6.74
CA ALA A 251 -6.02 8.79 -6.52
C ALA A 251 -6.67 8.21 -7.79
N LYS A 252 -7.49 9.00 -8.49
CA LYS A 252 -8.13 8.65 -9.77
C LYS A 252 -7.12 8.30 -10.86
N ARG A 253 -5.94 8.94 -10.88
CA ARG A 253 -4.88 8.68 -11.88
C ARG A 253 -4.00 7.48 -11.52
N ILE A 254 -3.79 7.23 -10.23
CA ILE A 254 -2.84 6.20 -9.77
C ILE A 254 -3.51 4.84 -9.60
N PHE A 255 -4.61 4.78 -8.84
CA PHE A 255 -5.19 3.53 -8.37
C PHE A 255 -5.71 2.60 -9.48
N PRO A 256 -6.29 3.09 -10.61
CA PRO A 256 -6.67 2.21 -11.72
C PRO A 256 -5.50 1.45 -12.35
N SER A 257 -4.28 1.99 -12.20
CA SER A 257 -3.03 1.50 -12.77
C SER A 257 -2.18 0.67 -11.80
N LEU A 258 -2.65 0.41 -10.58
CA LEU A 258 -1.97 -0.47 -9.63
C LEU A 258 -2.17 -1.95 -9.99
N HIS A 259 -1.13 -2.75 -9.85
CA HIS A 259 -1.15 -4.19 -10.14
C HIS A 259 -0.74 -5.03 -8.93
N ILE A 260 0.13 -4.52 -8.06
CA ILE A 260 0.56 -5.21 -6.85
C ILE A 260 -0.57 -5.17 -5.81
N GLU A 261 -1.08 -6.35 -5.45
CA GLU A 261 -2.16 -6.46 -4.45
C GLU A 261 -1.64 -6.69 -3.02
N ARG A 262 -0.33 -6.91 -2.86
CA ARG A 262 0.31 -7.27 -1.59
C ARG A 262 1.15 -6.11 -1.06
N TRP A 263 2.23 -6.41 -0.35
CA TRP A 263 2.95 -5.47 0.50
C TRP A 263 3.69 -4.35 -0.25
N ALA A 264 4.10 -4.59 -1.50
CA ALA A 264 4.85 -3.58 -2.29
C ALA A 264 3.94 -2.58 -3.04
N PHE A 265 2.62 -2.62 -2.83
CA PHE A 265 1.68 -1.74 -3.53
C PHE A 265 1.98 -0.25 -3.31
N ASP A 266 2.46 0.12 -2.13
CA ASP A 266 2.85 1.49 -1.82
C ASP A 266 4.05 1.95 -2.66
N VAL A 267 4.99 1.04 -2.94
CA VAL A 267 6.14 1.32 -3.81
C VAL A 267 5.67 1.51 -5.24
N GLU A 268 4.75 0.67 -5.73
CA GLU A 268 4.16 0.84 -7.06
C GLU A 268 3.39 2.16 -7.18
N LEU A 269 2.59 2.48 -6.16
CA LEU A 269 1.80 3.71 -6.08
C LEU A 269 2.67 4.95 -6.19
N LEU A 270 3.76 5.01 -5.42
CA LEU A 270 4.69 6.14 -5.48
C LEU A 270 5.50 6.14 -6.78
N TYR A 271 5.84 4.96 -7.32
CA TYR A 271 6.49 4.84 -8.62
C TYR A 271 5.62 5.41 -9.74
N ILE A 272 4.33 5.05 -9.78
CA ILE A 272 3.36 5.59 -10.75
C ILE A 272 3.26 7.11 -10.61
N ALA A 273 3.12 7.62 -9.38
CA ALA A 273 3.01 9.05 -9.14
C ALA A 273 4.26 9.82 -9.66
N GLN A 274 5.47 9.30 -9.41
CA GLN A 274 6.71 9.88 -9.94
C GLN A 274 6.82 9.75 -11.46
N LYS A 275 6.29 8.67 -12.05
CA LYS A 275 6.25 8.50 -13.50
C LYS A 275 5.28 9.44 -14.20
N LEU A 276 4.17 9.79 -13.57
CA LEU A 276 3.25 10.83 -14.07
C LEU A 276 3.90 12.22 -14.02
N GLY A 277 4.76 12.47 -13.03
CA GLY A 277 5.70 13.60 -13.00
C GLY A 277 5.12 14.95 -12.58
N ASP A 278 3.80 15.09 -12.50
CA ASP A 278 3.10 16.33 -12.15
C ASP A 278 2.38 16.29 -10.79
N ILE A 279 2.44 15.14 -10.10
CA ILE A 279 1.84 14.95 -8.77
C ILE A 279 2.89 15.30 -7.69
N PRO A 280 2.70 16.35 -6.89
CA PRO A 280 3.57 16.64 -5.75
C PRO A 280 3.46 15.55 -4.69
N ILE A 281 4.60 15.10 -4.19
CA ILE A 281 4.71 14.05 -3.17
C ILE A 281 5.62 14.57 -2.05
N THR A 282 5.20 14.42 -0.80
CA THR A 282 6.04 14.69 0.37
C THR A 282 5.79 13.67 1.46
N GLU A 283 6.74 13.56 2.39
CA GLU A 283 6.56 12.81 3.63
C GLU A 283 6.45 13.74 4.85
N VAL A 284 5.78 13.27 5.91
CA VAL A 284 5.64 13.98 7.18
C VAL A 284 5.78 13.01 8.33
N ALA A 285 6.50 13.40 9.39
CA ALA A 285 6.68 12.56 10.57
C ALA A 285 5.32 12.30 11.26
N VAL A 286 5.05 11.04 11.57
CA VAL A 286 3.86 10.58 12.31
C VAL A 286 4.26 9.74 13.53
N ASN A 287 3.49 9.84 14.61
CA ASN A 287 3.63 8.99 15.77
C ASN A 287 3.25 7.57 15.38
N TRP A 288 4.16 6.63 15.66
CA TRP A 288 3.98 5.23 15.34
C TRP A 288 4.42 4.36 16.51
N THR A 289 3.59 3.40 16.87
CA THR A 289 3.86 2.43 17.93
C THR A 289 3.78 1.01 17.40
N GLU A 290 4.61 0.12 17.94
CA GLU A 290 4.59 -1.29 17.56
C GLU A 290 3.38 -1.96 18.21
N VAL A 291 2.51 -2.54 17.38
CA VAL A 291 1.31 -3.26 17.83
C VAL A 291 1.53 -4.76 17.61
N GLU A 292 1.42 -5.54 18.68
CA GLU A 292 1.56 -7.00 18.63
C GLU A 292 0.42 -7.66 17.81
N GLY A 293 0.61 -8.93 17.45
CA GLY A 293 -0.41 -9.72 16.75
C GLY A 293 -0.30 -9.71 15.21
N SER A 294 0.77 -9.13 14.66
CA SER A 294 1.05 -9.16 13.22
C SER A 294 1.04 -10.59 12.67
N LYS A 295 0.30 -10.80 11.56
CA LYS A 295 0.21 -12.09 10.86
C LYS A 295 1.27 -12.26 9.77
N LEU A 296 2.23 -11.34 9.70
CA LEU A 296 3.30 -11.31 8.73
C LEU A 296 4.44 -12.25 9.14
N ASP A 297 4.79 -13.19 8.28
CA ASP A 297 6.08 -13.89 8.37
C ASP A 297 7.19 -12.99 7.79
N PRO A 298 8.16 -12.51 8.58
CA PRO A 298 9.11 -11.50 8.12
C PRO A 298 10.00 -11.98 6.96
N PHE A 299 10.35 -13.27 6.92
CA PHE A 299 11.28 -13.80 5.92
C PHE A 299 10.63 -13.93 4.54
N SER A 300 9.52 -14.66 4.46
CA SER A 300 8.77 -14.82 3.20
C SER A 300 8.25 -13.49 2.68
N SER A 301 7.80 -12.59 3.57
CA SER A 301 7.32 -11.27 3.20
C SER A 301 8.44 -10.40 2.61
N SER A 302 9.66 -10.50 3.15
CA SER A 302 10.83 -9.79 2.61
C SER A 302 11.20 -10.28 1.21
N ILE A 303 11.17 -11.60 0.97
CA ILE A 303 11.44 -12.18 -0.36
C ILE A 303 10.35 -11.75 -1.35
N GLN A 304 9.08 -11.82 -0.96
CA GLN A 304 7.97 -11.39 -1.81
C GLN A 304 8.09 -9.91 -2.16
N MET A 305 8.41 -9.06 -1.19
CA MET A 305 8.62 -7.63 -1.39
C MET A 305 9.74 -7.36 -2.41
N ALA A 306 10.89 -8.04 -2.30
CA ALA A 306 11.99 -7.87 -3.24
C ALA A 306 11.60 -8.29 -4.67
N LYS A 307 10.86 -9.40 -4.82
CA LYS A 307 10.31 -9.84 -6.11
C LYS A 307 9.34 -8.83 -6.70
N ASP A 308 8.44 -8.29 -5.89
CA ASP A 308 7.45 -7.30 -6.33
C ASP A 308 8.12 -6.00 -6.78
N ILE A 309 9.17 -5.52 -6.09
CA ILE A 309 9.95 -4.33 -6.49
C ILE A 309 10.60 -4.55 -7.86
N LEU A 310 11.21 -5.72 -8.10
CA LEU A 310 11.76 -6.06 -9.42
C LEU A 310 10.66 -6.10 -10.47
N ARG A 311 9.50 -6.69 -10.13
CA ARG A 311 8.33 -6.76 -11.03
C ARG A 311 7.84 -5.38 -11.43
N ILE A 312 7.69 -4.45 -10.46
CA ILE A 312 7.34 -3.05 -10.71
C ILE A 312 8.31 -2.45 -11.72
N ARG A 313 9.62 -2.54 -11.45
CA ARG A 313 10.63 -1.93 -12.32
C ARG A 313 10.61 -2.53 -13.72
N VAL A 314 10.66 -3.84 -13.83
CA VAL A 314 10.77 -4.57 -15.10
C VAL A 314 9.50 -4.38 -15.93
N ARG A 315 8.30 -4.57 -15.37
CA ARG A 315 7.06 -4.51 -16.16
C ARG A 315 6.72 -3.11 -16.67
N TYR A 316 7.00 -2.06 -15.90
CA TYR A 316 6.87 -0.70 -16.43
C TYR A 316 7.98 -0.34 -17.42
N LEU A 317 9.22 -0.83 -17.22
CA LEU A 317 10.32 -0.57 -18.15
C LEU A 317 10.04 -1.16 -19.55
N PHE A 318 9.49 -2.38 -19.60
CA PHE A 318 9.13 -3.05 -20.85
C PHE A 318 7.73 -2.70 -21.38
N GLY A 319 7.01 -1.78 -20.73
CA GLY A 319 5.69 -1.32 -21.16
C GLY A 319 4.58 -2.39 -21.10
N ILE A 320 4.80 -3.46 -20.33
CA ILE A 320 3.79 -4.48 -20.02
C ILE A 320 2.71 -3.86 -19.15
N TRP A 321 3.14 -3.20 -18.06
CA TRP A 321 2.26 -2.34 -17.27
C TRP A 321 2.17 -0.98 -17.91
N ARG A 322 0.94 -0.54 -18.17
CA ARG A 322 0.63 0.76 -18.75
C ARG A 322 -0.11 1.61 -17.73
N LEU A 323 0.22 2.89 -17.72
CA LEU A 323 -0.54 3.89 -16.98
C LEU A 323 -1.85 4.13 -17.74
N LYS A 324 -2.96 4.03 -17.03
CA LYS A 324 -4.31 4.26 -17.57
C LYS A 324 -4.68 5.73 -17.59
#